data_AF-A0A920AW35-F1
#
_entry.id   AF-A0A920AW35-F1
#
_cell.length_a   1.000
_cell.length_b   1.000
_cell.length_c   1.000
_cell.angle_alpha   90.00
_cell.angle_beta   90.00
_cell.angle_gamma   90.00
#
_symmetry.space_group_name_H-M   'P 1'
#
loop_
_entity.id
_entity.type
_entity.pdbx_description
1 polymer ?
#
loop_
_entity_poly.entity_id
_entity_poly.type
_entity_poly.pdbx_seq_one_letter_code
_entity_poly.pdbx_strand_id
1 'polypeptide(L)'
;MQFSYLVQPKKNKFNQKVMIYNYDITDRFGPINSNYTYKFMGISDASLEKLKKDTNVEWIKKDTLPKGVKDPSVFPQKPSYNWNNDFFGPVYIPKKGTTIEINKDNIPIYERLIKIYENNDLYMLDSDVYINGIKTNQYTFKQDYYWLMGDNRSNSQDSRSWGFVPFDHVVGKPVFKWLSIDYNGKGFDKIRWDRMFTTVHGDGQPTSYFIHFIAIVLLWNIISYFRRKKLQ
;
A
#
# COMPACT_ATOMS: atom_id res chain seq x y z
N MET A 1 1.79 -5.90 7.83
CA MET A 1 2.18 -4.78 6.91
C MET A 1 3.69 -4.83 6.71
N GLN A 2 4.28 -4.00 5.83
CA GLN A 2 5.75 -3.91 5.71
C GLN A 2 6.25 -2.48 5.97
N PHE A 3 7.39 -2.36 6.63
CA PHE A 3 8.04 -1.09 6.98
C PHE A 3 9.55 -1.14 6.73
N SER A 4 10.18 0.03 6.63
CA SER A 4 11.64 0.15 6.59
C SER A 4 12.29 -0.08 7.95
N TYR A 5 13.46 -0.71 7.93
CA TYR A 5 14.28 -0.95 9.11
C TYR A 5 15.76 -0.73 8.81
N LEU A 6 16.47 -0.24 9.82
CA LEU A 6 17.92 -0.25 9.92
C LEU A 6 18.35 -1.50 10.68
N VAL A 7 19.30 -2.25 10.13
CA VAL A 7 19.78 -3.50 10.70
C VAL A 7 21.30 -3.50 10.72
N GLN A 8 21.88 -3.73 11.89
CA GLN A 8 23.33 -3.86 12.05
C GLN A 8 23.73 -5.32 12.12
N PRO A 9 24.64 -5.78 11.25
CA PRO A 9 25.25 -7.10 11.40
C PRO A 9 26.36 -7.09 12.46
N LYS A 10 26.57 -8.23 13.12
CA LYS A 10 27.68 -8.46 14.06
C LYS A 10 29.02 -8.65 13.35
N LYS A 11 29.03 -9.50 12.31
CA LYS A 11 30.28 -9.88 11.60
C LYS A 11 30.10 -9.95 10.10
N ASN A 12 29.09 -10.68 9.64
CA ASN A 12 28.94 -10.99 8.23
C ASN A 12 28.01 -10.01 7.52
N LYS A 13 28.31 -9.68 6.27
CA LYS A 13 27.43 -8.92 5.40
C LYS A 13 26.16 -9.71 5.09
N PHE A 14 25.02 -9.04 4.97
CA PHE A 14 23.79 -9.69 4.53
C PHE A 14 23.86 -10.03 3.04
N ASN A 15 23.47 -11.25 2.70
CA ASN A 15 23.38 -11.74 1.32
C ASN A 15 21.94 -11.66 0.83
N GLN A 16 21.72 -11.08 -0.35
CA GLN A 16 20.38 -10.88 -0.90
C GLN A 16 19.60 -12.19 -1.12
N LYS A 17 20.24 -13.25 -1.60
CA LYS A 17 19.58 -14.55 -1.78
C LYS A 17 19.13 -15.12 -0.44
N VAL A 18 19.98 -15.02 0.59
CA VAL A 18 19.63 -15.49 1.94
C VAL A 18 18.43 -14.72 2.50
N MET A 19 18.40 -13.39 2.33
CA MET A 19 17.26 -12.56 2.78
C MET A 19 15.96 -12.92 2.06
N ILE A 20 16.01 -13.19 0.75
CA ILE A 20 14.84 -13.62 -0.02
C ILE A 20 14.37 -15.01 0.42
N TYR A 21 15.23 -16.02 0.36
CA TYR A 21 14.82 -17.42 0.52
C TYR A 21 14.57 -17.83 1.98
N ASN A 22 15.29 -17.26 2.95
CA ASN A 22 15.15 -17.66 4.36
C ASN A 22 14.21 -16.74 5.14
N TYR A 23 14.13 -15.46 4.76
CA TYR A 23 13.40 -14.43 5.52
C TYR A 23 12.19 -13.85 4.77
N ASP A 24 11.98 -14.19 3.50
CA ASP A 24 10.92 -13.61 2.65
C ASP A 24 11.02 -12.08 2.55
N ILE A 25 12.26 -11.58 2.49
CA ILE A 25 12.54 -10.15 2.29
C ILE A 25 12.92 -9.95 0.82
N THR A 26 11.94 -9.54 0.04
CA THR A 26 12.07 -9.37 -1.42
C THR A 26 12.47 -7.96 -1.84
N ASP A 27 12.25 -6.99 -0.96
CA ASP A 27 12.54 -5.60 -1.23
C ASP A 27 14.03 -5.31 -1.24
N ARG A 28 14.42 -4.23 -1.93
CA ARG A 28 15.80 -3.79 -1.99
C ARG A 28 16.30 -3.44 -0.58
N PHE A 29 17.55 -3.80 -0.31
CA PHE A 29 18.26 -3.37 0.88
C PHE A 29 19.74 -3.13 0.54
N GLY A 30 20.44 -2.35 1.37
CA GLY A 30 21.85 -2.04 1.14
C GLY A 30 22.50 -1.31 2.31
N PRO A 31 23.84 -1.30 2.37
CA PRO A 31 24.56 -0.57 3.41
C PRO A 31 24.40 0.94 3.20
N ILE A 32 24.23 1.68 4.30
CA ILE A 32 24.06 3.15 4.29
C ILE A 32 25.24 3.90 4.90
N ASN A 33 26.23 3.19 5.46
CA ASN A 33 27.43 3.76 6.05
C ASN A 33 28.62 2.79 5.95
N SER A 34 29.80 3.27 6.35
CA SER A 34 31.05 2.49 6.36
C SER A 34 31.05 1.32 7.35
N ASN A 35 30.21 1.40 8.40
CA ASN A 35 30.06 0.34 9.40
C ASN A 35 29.10 -0.77 8.95
N TYR A 36 28.66 -0.74 7.68
CA TYR A 36 27.74 -1.71 7.11
C TYR A 36 26.41 -1.83 7.87
N THR A 37 25.88 -0.72 8.40
CA THR A 37 24.46 -0.69 8.77
C THR A 37 23.64 -0.79 7.49
N TYR A 38 22.72 -1.73 7.43
CA TYR A 38 21.86 -1.93 6.26
C TYR A 38 20.51 -1.25 6.45
N LYS A 39 20.04 -0.56 5.41
CA LYS A 39 18.65 -0.14 5.29
C LYS A 39 17.88 -1.14 4.44
N PHE A 40 16.84 -1.70 5.02
CA PHE A 40 15.85 -2.54 4.36
C PHE A 40 14.61 -1.70 4.07
N MET A 41 14.13 -1.70 2.83
CA MET A 41 13.02 -0.83 2.38
C MET A 41 11.63 -1.35 2.80
N GLY A 42 11.52 -2.66 3.03
CA GLY A 42 10.27 -3.31 3.39
C GLY A 42 10.53 -4.65 4.07
N ILE A 43 10.21 -4.74 5.36
CA ILE A 43 10.22 -5.99 6.12
C ILE A 43 8.81 -6.20 6.69
N SER A 44 8.25 -7.38 6.43
CA SER A 44 6.97 -7.80 7.02
C SER A 44 7.11 -8.13 8.50
N ASP A 45 6.03 -8.08 9.26
CA ASP A 45 6.05 -8.42 10.69
C ASP A 45 6.58 -9.85 10.91
N ALA A 46 6.18 -10.82 10.07
CA ALA A 46 6.67 -12.20 10.14
C ALA A 46 8.16 -12.32 9.79
N SER A 47 8.63 -11.60 8.76
CA SER A 47 10.05 -11.56 8.38
C SER A 47 10.91 -10.91 9.47
N LEU A 48 10.39 -9.87 10.12
CA LEU A 48 11.06 -9.18 11.23
C LEU A 48 11.27 -10.11 12.41
N GLU A 49 10.25 -10.90 12.79
CA GLU A 49 10.35 -11.87 13.89
C GLU A 49 11.34 -12.99 13.59
N LYS A 50 11.51 -13.39 12.33
CA LYS A 50 12.59 -14.30 11.92
C LYS A 50 13.96 -13.61 12.03
N LEU A 51 14.08 -12.39 11.50
CA LEU A 51 15.34 -11.66 11.43
C LEU A 51 15.90 -11.33 12.83
N LYS A 52 15.03 -11.01 13.80
CA LYS A 52 15.41 -10.81 15.21
C LYS A 52 16.10 -12.02 15.84
N LYS A 53 15.86 -13.24 15.33
CA LYS A 53 16.45 -14.49 15.82
C LYS A 53 17.73 -14.88 15.08
N ASP A 54 18.11 -14.15 14.03
CA ASP A 54 19.33 -14.40 13.27
C ASP A 54 20.57 -14.09 14.14
N THR A 55 21.50 -15.04 14.21
CA THR A 55 22.70 -14.92 15.05
C THR A 55 23.65 -13.81 14.59
N ASN A 56 23.60 -13.44 13.30
CA ASN A 56 24.39 -12.39 12.69
C ASN A 56 23.79 -10.98 12.89
N VAL A 57 22.57 -10.85 13.41
CA VAL A 57 21.97 -9.54 13.71
C VAL A 57 22.42 -9.05 15.08
N GLU A 58 22.98 -7.85 15.14
CA GLU A 58 23.36 -7.17 16.38
C GLU A 58 22.18 -6.38 16.94
N TRP A 59 21.60 -5.51 16.12
CA TRP A 59 20.41 -4.75 16.46
C TRP A 59 19.56 -4.46 15.23
N ILE A 60 18.26 -4.23 15.47
CA ILE A 60 17.28 -3.79 14.47
C ILE A 60 16.54 -2.58 15.02
N LYS A 61 16.41 -1.53 14.21
CA LYS A 61 15.66 -0.32 14.53
C LYS A 61 14.73 0.04 13.38
N LYS A 62 13.49 0.40 13.67
CA LYS A 62 12.56 0.91 12.64
C LYS A 62 13.11 2.21 12.06
N ASP A 63 13.13 2.33 10.73
CA ASP A 63 13.60 3.53 10.04
C ASP A 63 12.43 4.50 9.89
N THR A 64 12.31 5.42 10.86
CA THR A 64 11.23 6.40 10.92
C THR A 64 11.75 7.81 11.10
N LEU A 65 11.08 8.80 10.51
CA LEU A 65 11.32 10.21 10.78
C LEU A 65 10.72 10.62 12.14
N PRO A 66 11.36 11.52 12.91
CA PRO A 66 10.78 12.02 14.15
C PRO A 66 9.47 12.79 13.91
N LYS A 67 8.56 12.75 14.89
CA LYS A 67 7.31 13.52 14.84
C LYS A 67 7.61 15.02 14.73
N GLY A 68 6.92 15.71 13.81
CA GLY A 68 7.09 17.15 13.58
C GLY A 68 8.22 17.51 12.61
N VAL A 69 9.03 16.54 12.16
CA VAL A 69 9.94 16.74 11.04
C VAL A 69 9.15 16.63 9.75
N LYS A 70 9.07 17.71 8.99
CA LYS A 70 8.35 17.74 7.71
C LYS A 70 9.04 16.88 6.66
N ASP A 71 8.24 16.07 5.95
CA ASP A 71 8.65 15.46 4.68
C ASP A 71 8.03 16.27 3.51
N PRO A 72 8.83 16.91 2.64
CA PRO A 72 8.29 17.72 1.55
C PRO A 72 7.56 16.90 0.48
N SER A 73 7.73 15.57 0.46
CA SER A 73 7.00 14.69 -0.45
C SER A 73 5.60 14.34 0.07
N VAL A 74 5.29 14.64 1.33
CA VAL A 74 4.04 14.28 1.98
C VAL A 74 2.98 15.36 1.77
N PHE A 75 1.78 14.90 1.41
CA PHE A 75 0.58 15.70 1.23
C PHE A 75 0.26 16.51 2.50
N PRO A 76 -0.15 17.79 2.41
CA PRO A 76 -0.47 18.56 1.20
C PRO A 76 0.71 19.36 0.62
N GLN A 77 1.95 19.00 0.97
CA GLN A 77 3.19 19.68 0.56
C GLN A 77 3.29 21.17 0.94
N LYS A 78 2.38 21.69 1.76
CA LYS A 78 2.42 23.09 2.22
C LYS A 78 3.32 23.28 3.44
N PRO A 79 3.95 24.46 3.61
CA PRO A 79 4.78 24.76 4.79
C PRO A 79 4.03 24.73 6.12
N SER A 80 2.72 24.95 6.13
CA SER A 80 1.89 24.91 7.34
C SER A 80 1.73 23.52 7.95
N TYR A 81 2.16 22.47 7.23
CA TYR A 81 2.02 21.08 7.65
C TYR A 81 3.39 20.45 7.88
N ASN A 82 3.67 20.09 9.13
CA ASN A 82 4.89 19.39 9.57
C ASN A 82 4.69 17.87 9.64
N TRP A 83 3.96 17.33 8.67
CA TRP A 83 3.69 15.89 8.58
C TRP A 83 4.82 15.15 7.87
N ASN A 84 4.93 13.87 8.19
CA ASN A 84 5.77 12.93 7.46
C ASN A 84 5.07 11.58 7.31
N ASN A 85 5.71 10.66 6.59
CA ASN A 85 5.13 9.36 6.27
C ASN A 85 4.85 8.45 7.48
N ASP A 86 5.55 8.68 8.61
CA ASP A 86 5.39 7.94 9.86
C ASP A 86 4.39 8.64 10.82
N PHE A 87 4.33 9.97 10.76
CA PHE A 87 3.51 10.84 11.59
C PHE A 87 2.70 11.81 10.72
N PHE A 88 1.60 11.29 10.19
CA PHE A 88 0.68 12.00 9.30
C PHE A 88 -0.61 12.40 10.03
N GLY A 89 -1.15 13.57 9.68
CA GLY A 89 -2.51 13.95 10.10
C GLY A 89 -2.60 14.61 11.48
N PRO A 90 -3.83 14.79 12.00
CA PRO A 90 -5.09 14.18 11.55
C PRO A 90 -5.63 14.75 10.23
N VAL A 91 -6.43 13.94 9.51
CA VAL A 91 -7.15 14.36 8.31
C VAL A 91 -8.56 13.76 8.32
N TYR A 92 -9.56 14.55 7.94
CA TYR A 92 -10.92 14.05 7.74
C TYR A 92 -11.07 13.55 6.29
N ILE A 93 -11.66 12.37 6.12
CA ILE A 93 -11.93 11.79 4.80
C ILE A 93 -13.37 12.12 4.42
N PRO A 94 -13.60 12.96 3.40
CA PRO A 94 -14.95 13.40 3.08
C PRO A 94 -15.85 12.28 2.55
N LYS A 95 -17.08 12.25 3.06
CA LYS A 95 -18.20 11.48 2.52
C LYS A 95 -19.16 12.42 1.81
N LYS A 96 -19.79 11.95 0.72
CA LYS A 96 -20.83 12.68 0.00
C LYS A 96 -21.90 13.23 0.94
N GLY A 97 -22.25 14.50 0.75
CA GLY A 97 -23.25 15.23 1.53
C GLY A 97 -22.75 15.74 2.88
N THR A 98 -21.50 15.48 3.27
CA THR A 98 -20.95 16.06 4.49
C THR A 98 -20.53 17.50 4.25
N THR A 99 -20.86 18.37 5.19
CA THR A 99 -20.39 19.75 5.21
C THR A 99 -19.20 19.88 6.17
N ILE A 100 -18.15 20.57 5.75
CA ILE A 100 -17.04 20.97 6.61
C ILE A 100 -16.93 22.48 6.63
N GLU A 101 -16.38 23.02 7.71
CA GLU A 101 -15.86 24.37 7.70
C GLU A 101 -14.60 24.42 6.82
N ILE A 102 -14.47 25.46 5.99
CA ILE A 102 -13.31 25.71 5.14
C ILE A 102 -12.66 27.04 5.49
N ASN A 103 -11.36 27.02 5.66
CA ASN A 103 -10.56 28.17 6.07
C ASN A 103 -9.13 28.08 5.52
N LYS A 104 -8.32 29.10 5.77
CA LYS A 104 -6.92 29.17 5.33
C LYS A 104 -6.08 27.96 5.76
N ASP A 105 -6.36 27.40 6.93
CA ASP A 105 -5.55 26.32 7.48
C ASP A 105 -5.83 25.00 6.75
N ASN A 106 -7.10 24.68 6.50
CA ASN A 106 -7.50 23.39 5.91
C ASN A 106 -7.69 23.40 4.38
N ILE A 107 -7.73 24.58 3.74
CA ILE A 107 -7.82 24.70 2.27
C ILE A 107 -6.79 23.85 1.54
N PRO A 108 -5.50 23.81 1.94
CA PRO A 108 -4.52 22.97 1.27
C PRO A 108 -4.88 21.48 1.18
N ILE A 109 -5.68 20.97 2.12
CA ILE A 109 -6.12 19.58 2.15
C ILE A 109 -7.26 19.37 1.14
N TYR A 110 -8.19 20.32 1.02
CA TYR A 110 -9.43 20.12 0.26
C TYR A 110 -9.48 20.87 -1.07
N GLU A 111 -8.51 21.74 -1.37
CA GLU A 111 -8.45 22.57 -2.58
C GLU A 111 -8.65 21.72 -3.86
N ARG A 112 -7.91 20.63 -3.99
CA ARG A 112 -7.98 19.76 -5.17
C ARG A 112 -9.35 19.10 -5.31
N LEU A 113 -9.98 18.75 -4.20
CA LEU A 113 -11.30 18.11 -4.20
C LEU A 113 -12.34 19.09 -4.74
N ILE A 114 -12.33 20.30 -4.21
CA ILE A 114 -13.29 21.35 -4.55
C ILE A 114 -13.08 21.84 -5.98
N LYS A 115 -11.83 22.14 -6.37
CA LYS A 115 -11.51 22.73 -7.67
C LYS A 115 -11.57 21.73 -8.81
N ILE A 116 -10.86 20.62 -8.65
CA ILE A 116 -10.58 19.70 -9.75
C ILE A 116 -11.60 18.58 -9.79
N TYR A 117 -11.87 17.93 -8.66
CA TYR A 117 -12.74 16.75 -8.64
C TYR A 117 -14.24 17.11 -8.64
N GLU A 118 -14.62 18.27 -8.09
CA GLU A 118 -16.02 18.72 -8.04
C GLU A 118 -16.32 19.94 -8.91
N ASN A 119 -15.35 20.36 -9.73
CA ASN A 119 -15.45 21.41 -10.75
C ASN A 119 -16.02 22.74 -10.23
N ASN A 120 -15.45 23.27 -9.14
CA ASN A 120 -15.79 24.60 -8.64
C ASN A 120 -14.62 25.58 -8.85
N ASP A 121 -14.94 26.86 -8.98
CA ASP A 121 -13.94 27.90 -8.77
C ASP A 121 -13.70 28.10 -7.27
N LEU A 122 -12.44 28.16 -6.85
CA LEU A 122 -12.03 28.39 -5.46
C LEU A 122 -10.79 29.28 -5.44
N TYR A 123 -10.94 30.40 -4.76
CA TYR A 123 -9.88 31.36 -4.51
C TYR A 123 -10.03 31.98 -3.12
N MET A 124 -8.95 32.57 -2.62
CA MET A 124 -8.94 33.31 -1.36
C MET A 124 -8.59 34.77 -1.62
N LEU A 125 -9.29 35.67 -0.94
CA LEU A 125 -8.90 37.08 -0.81
C LEU A 125 -8.65 37.33 0.67
N ASP A 126 -7.41 37.65 1.02
CA ASP A 126 -6.93 37.76 2.41
C ASP A 126 -7.21 36.51 3.25
N SER A 127 -8.25 36.57 4.09
CA SER A 127 -8.71 35.47 4.97
C SER A 127 -10.05 34.88 4.54
N ASP A 128 -10.69 35.48 3.53
CA ASP A 128 -12.01 35.08 3.05
C ASP A 128 -11.88 34.06 1.92
N VAL A 129 -12.68 33.00 2.02
CA VAL A 129 -12.76 31.94 1.02
C VAL A 129 -13.95 32.20 0.10
N TYR A 130 -13.73 32.11 -1.20
CA TYR A 130 -14.76 32.26 -2.21
C TYR A 130 -14.87 30.98 -3.03
N ILE A 131 -16.10 30.47 -3.17
CA ILE A 131 -16.41 29.30 -3.99
C ILE A 131 -17.46 29.72 -5.01
N ASN A 132 -17.15 29.58 -6.30
CA ASN A 132 -18.01 30.03 -7.41
C ASN A 132 -18.45 31.51 -7.25
N GLY A 133 -17.52 32.38 -6.82
CA GLY A 133 -17.77 33.81 -6.60
C GLY A 133 -18.49 34.17 -5.29
N ILE A 134 -18.94 33.18 -4.51
CA ILE A 134 -19.68 33.42 -3.27
C ILE A 134 -18.74 33.26 -2.06
N LYS A 135 -18.67 34.27 -1.21
CA LYS A 135 -17.96 34.20 0.07
C LYS A 135 -18.62 33.14 0.96
N THR A 136 -17.84 32.17 1.41
CA THR A 136 -18.32 31.07 2.26
C THR A 136 -17.23 30.63 3.23
N ASN A 137 -17.65 30.08 4.38
CA ASN A 137 -16.78 29.37 5.32
C ASN A 137 -17.12 27.89 5.41
N GLN A 138 -17.96 27.37 4.51
CA GLN A 138 -18.39 25.98 4.49
C GLN A 138 -18.35 25.41 3.08
N TYR A 139 -18.14 24.10 3.00
CA TYR A 139 -18.24 23.34 1.76
C TYR A 139 -18.94 22.01 1.99
N THR A 140 -19.86 21.65 1.10
CA THR A 140 -20.56 20.35 1.12
C THR A 140 -20.06 19.49 -0.04
N PHE A 141 -19.49 18.34 0.27
CA PHE A 141 -18.90 17.45 -0.74
C PHE A 141 -19.98 16.76 -1.58
N LYS A 142 -19.78 16.73 -2.90
CA LYS A 142 -20.71 16.16 -3.88
C LYS A 142 -20.47 14.66 -4.14
N GLN A 143 -19.34 14.12 -3.69
CA GLN A 143 -19.01 12.70 -3.83
C GLN A 143 -18.21 12.14 -2.64
N ASP A 144 -18.08 10.82 -2.62
CA ASP A 144 -17.26 10.11 -1.64
C ASP A 144 -15.78 10.17 -2.02
N TYR A 145 -14.92 10.23 -1.01
CA TYR A 145 -13.47 10.23 -1.16
C TYR A 145 -12.83 9.11 -0.37
N TYR A 146 -11.69 8.64 -0.87
CA TYR A 146 -10.93 7.55 -0.30
C TYR A 146 -9.50 7.99 0.02
N TRP A 147 -9.00 7.44 1.11
CA TRP A 147 -7.59 7.52 1.49
C TRP A 147 -6.96 6.14 1.30
N LEU A 148 -6.18 5.98 0.24
CA LEU A 148 -5.58 4.71 -0.13
C LEU A 148 -4.17 4.63 0.43
N MET A 149 -3.82 3.50 1.06
CA MET A 149 -2.48 3.26 1.56
C MET A 149 -2.00 1.88 1.11
N GLY A 150 -0.79 1.80 0.58
CA GLY A 150 -0.22 0.51 0.14
C GLY A 150 0.36 -0.25 1.32
N ASP A 151 0.25 -1.59 1.35
CA ASP A 151 0.72 -2.41 2.48
C ASP A 151 2.23 -2.34 2.76
N ASN A 152 3.02 -2.01 1.74
CA ASN A 152 4.44 -1.72 1.87
C ASN A 152 4.64 -0.25 2.22
N ARG A 153 4.44 0.10 3.50
CA ARG A 153 4.20 1.49 3.93
C ARG A 153 5.35 2.43 3.63
N SER A 154 6.59 1.95 3.73
CA SER A 154 7.76 2.78 3.51
C SER A 154 8.19 2.87 2.04
N ASN A 155 7.60 2.03 1.19
CA ASN A 155 7.93 1.92 -0.24
C ASN A 155 6.67 2.05 -1.12
N SER A 156 5.69 2.86 -0.68
CA SER A 156 4.46 3.12 -1.41
C SER A 156 4.27 4.62 -1.63
N GLN A 157 4.01 5.00 -2.88
CA GLN A 157 3.52 6.32 -3.24
C GLN A 157 2.00 6.28 -3.23
N ASP A 158 1.41 6.59 -2.08
CA ASP A 158 -0.02 6.45 -1.83
C ASP A 158 -0.66 7.79 -1.42
N SER A 159 -1.86 7.79 -0.84
CA SER A 159 -2.57 9.03 -0.50
C SER A 159 -1.76 9.95 0.42
N ARG A 160 -0.80 9.43 1.19
CA ARG A 160 0.15 10.26 1.95
C ARG A 160 1.01 11.15 1.06
N SER A 161 1.21 10.80 -0.20
CA SER A 161 1.97 11.57 -1.19
C SER A 161 1.07 12.41 -2.09
N TRP A 162 -0.07 11.88 -2.55
CA TRP A 162 -0.87 12.55 -3.59
C TRP A 162 -2.31 12.92 -3.17
N GLY A 163 -2.71 12.64 -1.93
CA GLY A 163 -4.01 13.04 -1.37
C GLY A 163 -5.14 12.04 -1.65
N PHE A 164 -6.36 12.55 -1.74
CA PHE A 164 -7.56 11.72 -1.83
C PHE A 164 -7.83 11.18 -3.25
N VAL A 165 -8.53 10.04 -3.33
CA VAL A 165 -9.13 9.52 -4.56
C VAL A 165 -10.63 9.76 -4.53
N PRO A 166 -11.22 10.48 -5.50
CA PRO A 166 -12.68 10.56 -5.65
C PRO A 166 -13.27 9.22 -6.10
N PHE A 167 -14.52 8.92 -5.71
CA PHE A 167 -15.17 7.65 -6.01
C PHE A 167 -15.27 7.36 -7.52
N ASP A 168 -15.46 8.39 -8.35
CA ASP A 168 -15.51 8.25 -9.80
C ASP A 168 -14.21 7.76 -10.46
N HIS A 169 -13.09 7.72 -9.72
CA HIS A 169 -11.82 7.10 -10.14
C HIS A 169 -11.66 5.66 -9.66
N VAL A 170 -12.63 5.12 -8.90
CA VAL A 170 -12.61 3.74 -8.39
C VAL A 170 -13.24 2.80 -9.41
N VAL A 171 -12.43 1.93 -10.00
CA VAL A 171 -12.89 0.94 -11.00
C VAL A 171 -13.51 -0.31 -10.36
N GLY A 172 -12.99 -0.75 -9.22
CA GLY A 172 -13.49 -1.96 -8.56
C GLY A 172 -12.61 -2.45 -7.42
N LYS A 173 -12.90 -3.67 -6.96
CA LYS A 173 -12.24 -4.32 -5.82
C LYS A 173 -11.56 -5.62 -6.27
N PRO A 174 -10.24 -5.79 -6.05
CA PRO A 174 -9.54 -7.02 -6.41
C PRO A 174 -9.97 -8.17 -5.48
N VAL A 175 -10.51 -9.26 -6.03
CA VAL A 175 -11.05 -10.37 -5.23
C VAL A 175 -10.22 -11.66 -5.30
N PHE A 176 -9.44 -11.85 -6.37
CA PHE A 176 -8.82 -13.15 -6.68
C PHE A 176 -7.49 -13.01 -7.42
N LYS A 177 -6.50 -13.82 -7.02
CA LYS A 177 -5.21 -13.98 -7.71
C LYS A 177 -5.26 -15.26 -8.53
N TRP A 178 -5.49 -15.15 -9.83
CA TRP A 178 -5.53 -16.31 -10.72
C TRP A 178 -4.13 -16.79 -11.15
N LEU A 179 -3.12 -15.91 -11.16
CA LEU A 179 -1.74 -16.21 -11.53
C LEU A 179 -0.74 -15.51 -10.61
N SER A 180 0.40 -16.16 -10.34
CA SER A 180 1.53 -15.52 -9.65
C SER A 180 2.86 -16.09 -10.17
N ILE A 181 3.73 -15.21 -10.65
CA ILE A 181 5.02 -15.56 -11.27
C ILE A 181 6.17 -14.86 -10.53
N ASP A 182 7.22 -15.61 -10.24
CA ASP A 182 8.54 -15.13 -9.85
C ASP A 182 9.45 -15.02 -11.08
N TYR A 183 9.79 -13.80 -11.48
CA TYR A 183 10.67 -13.56 -12.62
C TYR A 183 12.12 -14.02 -12.38
N ASN A 184 12.53 -14.19 -11.11
CA ASN A 184 13.85 -14.68 -10.75
C ASN A 184 13.94 -16.23 -10.69
N GLY A 185 12.79 -16.92 -10.72
CA GLY A 185 12.73 -18.37 -10.72
C GLY A 185 13.23 -18.99 -12.04
N LYS A 186 13.41 -20.31 -12.07
CA LYS A 186 13.79 -21.08 -13.28
C LYS A 186 12.75 -22.16 -13.56
N GLY A 187 12.43 -22.39 -14.84
CA GLY A 187 11.47 -23.43 -15.24
C GLY A 187 10.12 -23.28 -14.54
N PHE A 188 9.61 -24.39 -13.98
CA PHE A 188 8.35 -24.42 -13.25
C PHE A 188 8.41 -23.78 -11.85
N ASP A 189 9.60 -23.57 -11.29
CA ASP A 189 9.78 -22.86 -10.01
C ASP A 189 9.52 -21.36 -10.14
N LYS A 190 9.33 -20.87 -11.38
CA LYS A 190 8.79 -19.53 -11.63
C LYS A 190 7.36 -19.36 -11.15
N ILE A 191 6.57 -20.43 -11.07
CA ILE A 191 5.16 -20.32 -10.70
C ILE A 191 5.05 -20.40 -9.18
N ARG A 192 4.47 -19.38 -8.56
CA ARG A 192 4.21 -19.36 -7.10
C ARG A 192 2.88 -20.05 -6.81
N TRP A 193 2.91 -21.38 -6.84
CA TRP A 193 1.73 -22.25 -6.73
C TRP A 193 0.88 -21.96 -5.48
N ASP A 194 1.53 -21.63 -4.37
CA ASP A 194 0.90 -21.25 -3.09
C ASP A 194 0.10 -19.94 -3.17
N ARG A 195 0.50 -19.01 -4.05
CA ARG A 195 -0.17 -17.72 -4.25
C ARG A 195 -1.20 -17.75 -5.37
N MET A 196 -1.14 -18.76 -6.23
CA MET A 196 -2.02 -18.93 -7.37
C MET A 196 -3.39 -19.46 -6.92
N PHE A 197 -4.47 -19.04 -7.58
CA PHE A 197 -5.85 -19.36 -7.22
C PHE A 197 -6.18 -19.05 -5.74
N THR A 198 -5.75 -17.90 -5.24
CA THR A 198 -6.02 -17.47 -3.85
C THR A 198 -6.96 -16.28 -3.82
N THR A 199 -7.80 -16.17 -2.80
CA THR A 199 -8.59 -14.96 -2.54
C THR A 199 -7.69 -13.83 -2.05
N VAL A 200 -8.12 -12.59 -2.28
CA VAL A 200 -7.44 -11.38 -1.77
C VAL A 200 -7.96 -10.98 -0.39
N HIS A 201 -9.17 -11.43 -0.04
CA HIS A 201 -9.84 -11.14 1.22
C HIS A 201 -10.06 -12.42 2.03
N GLY A 202 -10.08 -12.26 3.35
CA GLY A 202 -10.24 -13.32 4.33
C GLY A 202 -9.28 -13.11 5.50
N ASP A 203 -9.67 -13.60 6.68
CA ASP A 203 -8.80 -13.61 7.84
C ASP A 203 -7.81 -14.78 7.75
N GLY A 204 -6.54 -14.52 8.06
CA GLY A 204 -5.48 -15.53 8.06
C GLY A 204 -4.68 -15.62 6.76
N GLN A 205 -4.01 -16.76 6.58
CA GLN A 205 -3.11 -16.97 5.45
C GLN A 205 -3.91 -17.31 4.17
N PRO A 206 -3.60 -16.67 3.02
CA PRO A 206 -4.25 -17.00 1.76
C PRO A 206 -4.09 -18.49 1.43
N THR A 207 -5.20 -19.17 1.15
CA THR A 207 -5.21 -20.60 0.78
C THR A 207 -5.42 -20.75 -0.72
N SER A 208 -4.58 -21.56 -1.37
CA SER A 208 -4.69 -21.83 -2.82
C SER A 208 -5.78 -22.85 -3.10
N TYR A 209 -6.69 -22.50 -4.01
CA TYR A 209 -7.72 -23.39 -4.53
C TYR A 209 -7.32 -24.10 -5.82
N PHE A 210 -6.05 -24.02 -6.23
CA PHE A 210 -5.61 -24.55 -7.52
C PHE A 210 -5.81 -26.07 -7.65
N ILE A 211 -5.46 -26.84 -6.63
CA ILE A 211 -5.61 -28.30 -6.64
C ILE A 211 -7.10 -28.69 -6.72
N HIS A 212 -7.95 -27.98 -5.98
CA HIS A 212 -9.40 -28.18 -6.02
C HIS A 212 -9.95 -27.91 -7.43
N PHE A 213 -9.50 -26.84 -8.08
CA PHE A 213 -9.85 -26.52 -9.45
C PHE A 213 -9.45 -27.65 -10.43
N ILE A 214 -8.22 -28.15 -10.35
CA ILE A 214 -7.76 -29.25 -11.21
C ILE A 214 -8.58 -30.52 -10.96
N ALA A 215 -8.87 -30.86 -9.70
CA ALA A 215 -9.69 -32.01 -9.36
C ALA A 215 -11.10 -31.92 -9.98
N ILE A 216 -11.73 -30.75 -9.91
CA ILE A 216 -13.05 -30.49 -10.53
C ILE A 216 -12.97 -30.63 -12.05
N VAL A 217 -11.96 -30.06 -12.70
CA VAL A 217 -11.78 -30.15 -14.16
C VAL A 217 -11.57 -31.60 -14.60
N LEU A 218 -10.74 -32.36 -13.90
CA LEU A 218 -10.52 -33.78 -14.20
C LEU A 218 -11.80 -34.60 -14.02
N LEU A 219 -12.52 -34.40 -12.91
CA LEU A 219 -13.80 -35.07 -12.65
C LEU A 219 -14.83 -34.76 -13.73
N TRP A 220 -14.94 -33.49 -14.14
CA TRP A 220 -15.83 -33.06 -15.22
C TRP A 220 -15.49 -33.74 -16.54
N ASN A 221 -14.21 -33.79 -16.90
CA ASN A 221 -13.76 -34.46 -18.12
C ASN A 221 -14.10 -35.96 -18.10
N ILE A 222 -13.84 -36.65 -16.98
CA ILE A 222 -14.18 -38.07 -16.81
C ILE A 222 -15.70 -38.29 -16.98
N ILE A 223 -16.53 -37.52 -16.29
CA ILE A 223 -18.00 -37.62 -16.39
C ILE A 223 -18.45 -37.36 -17.83
N SER A 224 -17.90 -36.34 -18.48
CA SER A 224 -18.27 -35.99 -19.87
C SER A 224 -17.88 -37.09 -20.87
N TYR A 225 -16.74 -37.75 -20.66
CA TYR A 225 -16.29 -38.86 -21.49
C TYR A 225 -17.27 -40.04 -21.42
N PHE A 226 -17.66 -40.46 -20.21
CA PHE A 226 -18.62 -41.56 -20.04
C PHE A 226 -20.04 -41.22 -20.52
N ARG A 227 -20.48 -39.97 -20.39
CA ARG A 227 -21.78 -39.52 -20.94
C ARG A 227 -21.80 -39.62 -22.46
N ARG A 228 -20.74 -39.19 -23.15
CA ARG A 228 -20.64 -39.30 -24.62
C ARG A 228 -20.67 -40.76 -25.08
N LYS A 229 -20.01 -41.64 -24.34
CA LYS A 229 -19.95 -43.08 -24.65
C LYS A 229 -21.27 -43.83 -24.43
N LYS A 230 -22.18 -43.30 -23.60
CA LYS A 230 -23.54 -43.83 -23.40
C LYS A 230 -24.57 -43.33 -24.43
N LEU A 231 -24.23 -42.30 -25.20
CA LEU A 231 -25.08 -41.72 -26.24
C LEU A 231 -24.74 -42.25 -27.65
N GLN A 232 -23.69 -43.07 -27.76
CA GLN A 232 -23.34 -43.87 -28.94
C GLN A 232 -23.77 -45.31 -28.71
#